data_AF-A0A970H2E4-F1
#
_entry.id   AF-A0A970H2E4-F1
#
_cell.length_a   1.000
_cell.length_b   1.000
_cell.length_c   1.000
_cell.angle_alpha   90.00
_cell.angle_beta   90.00
_cell.angle_gamma   90.00
#
_symmetry.space_group_name_H-M   'P 1'
#
loop_
_entity.id
_entity.type
_entity.pdbx_description
1 polymer ?
#
loop_
_entity_poly.entity_id
_entity_poly.type
_entity_poly.pdbx_seq_one_letter_code
_entity_poly.pdbx_strand_id
1 'polypeptide(L)'
;HGDTSVDSHYGLPVVKKSLNDLYGFELVPFMEAIKNNVEMIMTGHIVVKEVDSLPSTLSKKLVTDLLRNEMNYKGVVITDDLGMNAISDEYSIGQASVMAFNAGCDIILCAQNIEKGKAAYNSLLDAFNRGEVSEERVNESVYRILKLKERYGIIG
;
A
#
# COMPACT_ATOMS: atom_id res chain seq x y z
N HIS A 1 -2.17 1.98 -13.24
CA HIS A 1 -2.37 3.43 -13.40
C HIS A 1 -2.13 3.85 -14.85
N GLY A 2 -1.06 3.37 -15.50
CA GLY A 2 -0.80 3.67 -16.92
C GLY A 2 -1.84 3.19 -17.95
N ASP A 3 -2.83 2.38 -17.54
CA ASP A 3 -3.91 1.88 -18.40
C ASP A 3 -5.30 2.08 -17.75
N THR A 4 -5.51 3.25 -17.15
CA THR A 4 -6.80 3.65 -16.58
C THR A 4 -7.26 4.97 -17.17
N SER A 5 -8.51 5.04 -17.62
CA SER A 5 -9.12 6.28 -18.15
C SER A 5 -9.68 7.20 -17.07
N VAL A 6 -9.69 6.75 -15.82
CA VAL A 6 -10.17 7.50 -14.64
C VAL A 6 -8.97 7.84 -13.78
N ASP A 7 -8.88 9.11 -13.38
CA ASP A 7 -7.89 9.58 -12.42
C ASP A 7 -8.39 9.32 -10.99
N SER A 8 -7.56 8.66 -10.19
CA SER A 8 -7.84 8.30 -8.79
C SER A 8 -8.10 9.49 -7.88
N HIS A 9 -7.74 10.71 -8.27
CA HIS A 9 -8.13 11.93 -7.55
C HIS A 9 -9.63 12.23 -7.66
N TYR A 10 -10.30 11.73 -8.71
CA TYR A 10 -11.70 12.04 -9.01
C TYR A 10 -12.63 10.83 -8.92
N GLY A 11 -12.09 9.60 -8.86
CA GLY A 11 -12.89 8.39 -8.64
C GLY A 11 -12.05 7.13 -8.72
N LEU A 12 -12.58 6.01 -8.23
CA LEU A 12 -11.85 4.74 -8.15
C LEU A 12 -11.66 4.10 -9.55
N PRO A 13 -10.44 4.04 -10.10
CA PRO A 13 -10.18 3.39 -11.37
C PRO A 13 -10.33 1.88 -11.24
N VAL A 14 -10.96 1.25 -12.24
CA VAL A 14 -11.18 -0.19 -12.29
C VAL A 14 -10.54 -0.75 -13.55
N VAL A 15 -9.67 -1.76 -13.39
CA VAL A 15 -9.12 -2.53 -14.51
C VAL A 15 -9.72 -3.93 -14.51
N LYS A 16 -10.13 -4.39 -15.70
CA LYS A 16 -10.65 -5.75 -15.93
C LYS A 16 -9.55 -6.59 -16.60
N LYS A 17 -8.56 -6.96 -15.80
CA LYS A 17 -7.40 -7.74 -16.24
C LYS A 17 -7.19 -8.91 -15.29
N SER A 18 -6.81 -10.05 -15.85
CA SER A 18 -6.39 -11.20 -15.06
C SER A 18 -4.98 -10.97 -14.49
N LEU A 19 -4.59 -11.77 -13.51
CA LEU A 19 -3.22 -11.70 -12.97
C LEU A 19 -2.17 -12.00 -14.04
N ASN A 20 -2.48 -12.91 -14.99
CA ASN A 20 -1.58 -13.23 -16.11
C ASN A 20 -1.38 -12.04 -17.06
N ASP A 21 -2.45 -11.27 -17.33
CA ASP A 21 -2.33 -10.06 -18.14
C ASP A 21 -1.43 -9.03 -17.45
N LEU A 22 -1.59 -8.87 -16.14
CA LEU A 22 -0.74 -7.97 -15.35
C LEU A 22 0.73 -8.40 -15.39
N TYR A 23 1.03 -9.69 -15.27
CA TYR A 23 2.39 -10.21 -15.39
C TYR A 23 2.99 -9.98 -16.78
N GLY A 24 2.18 -10.07 -17.82
CA GLY A 24 2.59 -9.87 -19.21
C GLY A 24 2.87 -8.41 -19.58
N PHE A 25 2.38 -7.44 -18.78
CA PHE A 25 2.49 -6.03 -19.13
C PHE A 25 2.71 -5.10 -17.92
N GLU A 26 1.70 -4.82 -17.11
CA GLU A 26 1.77 -3.80 -16.04
C GLU A 26 2.87 -4.06 -15.01
N LEU A 27 3.10 -5.32 -14.64
CA LEU A 27 4.05 -5.69 -13.59
C LEU A 27 5.49 -5.83 -14.11
N VAL A 28 5.70 -5.88 -15.43
CA VAL A 28 7.04 -5.99 -16.04
C VAL A 28 8.01 -4.93 -15.51
N PRO A 29 7.70 -3.62 -15.52
CA PRO A 29 8.61 -2.61 -14.98
C PRO A 29 8.87 -2.78 -13.46
N PHE A 30 7.87 -3.21 -12.69
CA PHE A 30 8.04 -3.42 -11.25
C PHE A 30 8.90 -4.64 -10.94
N MET A 31 8.73 -5.74 -11.67
CA MET A 31 9.60 -6.91 -11.56
C MET A 31 11.06 -6.55 -11.86
N GLU A 32 11.30 -5.73 -12.88
CA GLU A 32 12.65 -5.28 -13.21
C GLU A 32 13.21 -4.32 -12.14
N ALA A 33 12.41 -3.39 -11.62
CA ALA A 33 12.81 -2.51 -10.52
C ALA A 33 13.18 -3.31 -9.26
N ILE A 34 12.41 -4.35 -8.93
CA ILE A 34 12.69 -5.25 -7.78
C ILE A 34 14.03 -5.98 -7.96
N LYS A 35 14.30 -6.52 -9.15
CA LYS A 35 15.60 -7.15 -9.46
C LYS A 35 16.78 -6.18 -9.31
N ASN A 36 16.54 -4.91 -9.62
CA ASN A 36 17.52 -3.83 -9.46
C ASN A 36 17.51 -3.19 -8.06
N ASN A 37 16.92 -3.86 -7.07
CA ASN A 37 16.90 -3.44 -5.66
C ASN A 37 16.22 -2.09 -5.41
N VAL A 38 15.12 -1.79 -6.11
CA VAL A 38 14.26 -0.66 -5.76
C VAL A 38 13.87 -0.72 -4.28
N GLU A 39 13.84 0.44 -3.65
CA GLU A 39 13.83 0.52 -2.19
C GLU A 39 12.45 0.81 -1.62
N MET A 40 11.64 1.51 -2.41
CA MET A 40 10.27 1.84 -2.10
C MET A 40 9.38 1.55 -3.31
N ILE A 41 8.22 0.94 -3.06
CA ILE A 41 7.16 0.80 -4.05
C ILE A 41 5.91 1.43 -3.46
N MET A 42 5.32 2.35 -4.21
CA MET A 42 4.05 2.98 -3.86
C MET A 42 2.90 2.19 -4.49
N THR A 43 1.87 1.90 -3.69
CA THR A 43 0.63 1.29 -4.18
C THR A 43 -0.31 2.36 -4.68
N GLY A 44 -0.97 2.14 -5.82
CA GLY A 44 -2.03 3.03 -6.31
C GLY A 44 -3.43 2.56 -5.90
N HIS A 45 -4.39 3.49 -5.86
CA HIS A 45 -5.79 3.18 -5.57
C HIS A 45 -6.51 2.72 -6.84
N ILE A 46 -6.39 1.44 -7.19
CA ILE A 46 -7.00 0.86 -8.39
C ILE A 46 -7.62 -0.49 -8.04
N VAL A 47 -8.83 -0.78 -8.51
CA VAL A 47 -9.44 -2.10 -8.38
C VAL A 47 -9.02 -2.98 -9.56
N VAL A 48 -8.36 -4.10 -9.29
CA VAL A 48 -8.10 -5.16 -10.27
C VAL A 48 -9.20 -6.20 -10.15
N LYS A 49 -10.28 -6.01 -10.93
CA LYS A 49 -11.58 -6.67 -10.68
C LYS A 49 -11.52 -8.20 -10.68
N GLU A 50 -10.60 -8.80 -11.42
CA GLU A 50 -10.47 -10.26 -11.49
C GLU A 50 -9.61 -10.85 -10.37
N VAL A 51 -8.94 -10.01 -9.56
CA VAL A 51 -8.09 -10.45 -8.44
C VAL A 51 -8.78 -10.16 -7.10
N ASP A 52 -9.24 -8.92 -6.92
CA ASP A 52 -9.89 -8.46 -5.69
C ASP A 52 -10.91 -7.36 -5.99
N SER A 53 -11.95 -7.26 -5.15
CA SER A 53 -12.90 -6.15 -5.20
C SER A 53 -12.39 -4.89 -4.50
N LEU A 54 -11.37 -5.03 -3.65
CA LEU A 54 -10.77 -3.91 -2.93
C LEU A 54 -9.80 -3.12 -3.82
N PRO A 55 -9.63 -1.81 -3.58
CA PRO A 55 -8.51 -1.05 -4.13
C PRO A 55 -7.18 -1.73 -3.81
N SER A 56 -6.22 -1.69 -4.74
CA SER A 56 -4.93 -2.39 -4.63
C SER A 56 -4.20 -2.07 -3.32
N THR A 57 -4.20 -0.80 -2.89
CA THR A 57 -3.64 -0.34 -1.61
C THR A 57 -4.22 -1.04 -0.38
N LEU A 58 -5.48 -1.48 -0.43
CA LEU A 58 -6.20 -2.11 0.68
C LEU A 58 -6.27 -3.64 0.56
N SER A 59 -5.78 -4.21 -0.55
CA SER A 59 -5.90 -5.64 -0.86
C SER A 59 -4.67 -6.42 -0.37
N LYS A 60 -4.90 -7.35 0.57
CA LYS A 60 -3.86 -8.30 0.99
C LYS A 60 -3.38 -9.19 -0.17
N LYS A 61 -4.28 -9.55 -1.10
CA LYS A 61 -3.92 -10.35 -2.28
C LYS A 61 -2.91 -9.65 -3.16
N LEU A 62 -3.09 -8.34 -3.38
CA LEU A 62 -2.20 -7.58 -4.26
C LEU A 62 -0.92 -7.12 -3.54
N VAL A 63 -1.02 -6.71 -2.27
CA VAL A 63 0.14 -6.19 -1.54
C VAL A 63 0.97 -7.31 -0.92
N THR A 64 0.37 -8.21 -0.15
CA THR A 64 1.11 -9.31 0.49
C THR A 64 1.32 -10.47 -0.46
N ASP A 65 0.24 -11.07 -0.98
CA ASP A 65 0.38 -12.35 -1.68
C ASP A 65 1.14 -12.16 -3.01
N LEU A 66 0.76 -11.15 -3.80
CA LEU A 66 1.46 -10.84 -5.05
C LEU A 66 2.80 -10.13 -4.81
N LEU A 67 2.79 -8.90 -4.27
CA LEU A 67 4.01 -8.08 -4.23
C LEU A 67 5.06 -8.60 -3.22
N ARG A 68 4.68 -8.91 -1.98
CA ARG A 68 5.65 -9.39 -0.96
C ARG A 68 6.11 -10.83 -1.19
N ASN A 69 5.18 -11.70 -1.53
CA ASN A 69 5.44 -13.15 -1.57
C ASN A 69 5.82 -13.59 -2.98
N GLU A 70 4.93 -13.49 -3.97
CA GLU A 70 5.19 -13.98 -5.33
C GLU A 70 6.30 -13.18 -6.05
N MET A 71 6.27 -11.86 -5.98
CA MET A 71 7.32 -10.98 -6.53
C MET A 71 8.52 -10.82 -5.59
N ASN A 72 8.47 -11.43 -4.41
CA ASN A 72 9.54 -11.45 -3.41
C ASN A 72 10.06 -10.06 -2.99
N TYR A 73 9.22 -9.02 -2.98
CA TYR A 73 9.66 -7.67 -2.66
C TYR A 73 9.89 -7.44 -1.15
N LYS A 74 11.13 -7.07 -0.80
CA LYS A 74 11.56 -6.89 0.61
C LYS A 74 11.78 -5.43 1.04
N GLY A 75 11.66 -4.48 0.12
CA GLY A 75 11.82 -3.04 0.41
C GLY A 75 10.62 -2.46 1.16
N VAL A 76 10.51 -1.13 1.24
CA VAL A 76 9.37 -0.48 1.89
C VAL A 76 8.18 -0.40 0.92
N VAL A 77 6.98 -0.69 1.40
CA VAL A 77 5.73 -0.42 0.66
C VAL A 77 5.06 0.79 1.29
N ILE A 78 4.72 1.78 0.47
CA ILE A 78 4.02 2.98 0.88
C ILE A 78 2.68 3.08 0.16
N THR A 79 1.66 3.62 0.80
CA THR A 79 0.40 3.94 0.12
C THR A 79 0.55 5.18 -0.76
N ASP A 80 -0.24 5.31 -1.83
CA ASP A 80 -0.61 6.64 -2.32
C ASP A 80 -1.45 7.38 -1.25
N ASP A 81 -1.77 8.65 -1.46
CA ASP A 81 -2.47 9.45 -0.45
C ASP A 81 -3.88 8.91 -0.15
N LEU A 82 -4.06 8.35 1.06
CA LEU A 82 -5.37 7.85 1.50
C LEU A 82 -6.44 8.94 1.59
N GLY A 83 -6.04 10.22 1.51
CA GLY A 83 -6.93 11.35 1.39
C GLY A 83 -7.60 11.55 0.03
N MET A 84 -7.25 10.77 -0.98
CA MET A 84 -7.82 10.84 -2.33
C MET A 84 -9.22 10.22 -2.41
N ASN A 85 -10.08 10.76 -3.28
CA ASN A 85 -11.49 10.34 -3.42
C ASN A 85 -11.65 8.85 -3.74
N ALA A 86 -10.71 8.24 -4.49
CA ALA A 86 -10.71 6.80 -4.75
C ALA A 86 -10.72 5.94 -3.48
N ILE A 87 -10.33 6.49 -2.33
CA ILE A 87 -10.42 5.84 -1.01
C ILE A 87 -11.47 6.55 -0.14
N SER A 88 -11.42 7.88 -0.05
CA SER A 88 -12.21 8.63 0.93
C SER A 88 -13.72 8.62 0.68
N ASP A 89 -14.17 8.29 -0.54
CA ASP A 89 -15.59 8.17 -0.86
C ASP A 89 -16.23 6.92 -0.21
N GLU A 90 -15.45 5.86 0.04
CA GLU A 90 -15.95 4.60 0.58
C GLU A 90 -15.41 4.28 1.99
N TYR A 91 -14.21 4.80 2.33
CA TYR A 91 -13.52 4.47 3.56
C TYR A 91 -13.12 5.73 4.32
N SER A 92 -13.34 5.74 5.63
CA SER A 92 -12.67 6.74 6.47
C SER A 92 -11.15 6.54 6.46
N ILE A 93 -10.40 7.61 6.69
CA ILE A 93 -8.92 7.55 6.81
C ILE A 93 -8.48 6.48 7.80
N GLY A 94 -9.14 6.40 8.96
CA GLY A 94 -8.84 5.40 9.99
C GLY A 94 -9.02 3.97 9.50
N GLN A 95 -10.17 3.67 8.88
CA GLN A 95 -10.45 2.34 8.31
C GLN A 95 -9.45 1.99 7.20
N ALA A 96 -9.23 2.89 6.25
CA ALA A 96 -8.29 2.69 5.16
C ALA A 96 -6.86 2.47 5.66
N SER A 97 -6.44 3.18 6.71
CA SER A 97 -5.11 3.03 7.32
C SER A 97 -4.90 1.63 7.92
N VAL A 98 -5.86 1.14 8.69
CA VAL A 98 -5.81 -0.21 9.28
C VAL A 98 -5.83 -1.27 8.18
N MET A 99 -6.71 -1.12 7.18
CA MET A 99 -6.79 -2.04 6.05
C MET A 99 -5.50 -2.08 5.24
N ALA A 100 -4.92 -0.92 4.87
CA ALA A 100 -3.67 -0.84 4.11
C ALA A 100 -2.49 -1.43 4.89
N PHE A 101 -2.41 -1.18 6.21
CA PHE A 101 -1.35 -1.73 7.04
C PHE A 101 -1.42 -3.25 7.14
N ASN A 102 -2.63 -3.79 7.34
CA ASN A 102 -2.90 -5.24 7.36
C ASN A 102 -2.79 -5.89 5.98
N ALA A 103 -2.97 -5.14 4.89
CA ALA A 103 -2.69 -5.60 3.54
C ALA A 103 -1.18 -5.77 3.30
N GLY A 104 -0.30 -5.11 4.06
CA GLY A 104 1.15 -5.25 3.99
C GLY A 104 1.93 -3.96 3.67
N CYS A 105 1.26 -2.80 3.65
CA CYS A 105 1.91 -1.49 3.51
C CYS A 105 2.66 -1.12 4.80
N ASP A 106 3.88 -0.61 4.69
CA ASP A 106 4.68 -0.21 5.85
C ASP A 106 4.48 1.27 6.23
N ILE A 107 4.31 2.14 5.24
CA ILE A 107 4.08 3.58 5.44
C ILE A 107 2.69 3.94 4.93
N ILE A 108 1.91 4.58 5.80
CA ILE A 108 0.62 5.16 5.47
C ILE A 108 0.83 6.64 5.11
N LEU A 109 0.54 7.00 3.86
CA LEU A 109 0.62 8.36 3.38
C LEU A 109 -0.73 9.07 3.57
N CYS A 110 -0.71 10.19 4.30
CA CYS A 110 -1.84 11.09 4.49
C CYS A 110 -1.35 12.52 4.23
N ALA A 111 -1.56 13.02 3.03
CA ALA A 111 -1.02 14.30 2.62
C ALA A 111 -1.87 15.49 3.13
N GLN A 112 -1.23 16.66 3.21
CA GLN A 112 -1.83 17.99 3.35
C GLN A 112 -2.73 18.25 4.58
N ASN A 113 -2.90 17.30 5.50
CA ASN A 113 -3.78 17.47 6.67
C ASN A 113 -3.31 16.66 7.88
N ILE A 114 -2.87 17.37 8.93
CA ILE A 114 -2.40 16.76 10.18
C ILE A 114 -3.49 15.97 10.91
N GLU A 115 -4.76 16.38 10.80
CA GLU A 115 -5.88 15.68 11.43
C GLU A 115 -6.15 14.33 10.74
N LYS A 116 -5.93 14.22 9.43
CA LYS A 116 -5.94 12.92 8.73
C LYS A 116 -4.84 12.01 9.29
N GLY A 117 -3.64 12.54 9.46
CA GLY A 117 -2.52 11.81 10.06
C GLY A 117 -2.81 11.35 11.51
N LYS A 118 -3.40 12.20 12.34
CA LYS A 118 -3.84 11.83 13.70
C LYS A 118 -4.91 10.75 13.69
N ALA A 119 -5.90 10.85 12.78
CA ALA A 119 -6.95 9.84 12.65
C ALA A 119 -6.39 8.48 12.25
N ALA A 120 -5.44 8.45 11.31
CA ALA A 120 -4.71 7.24 10.92
C ALA A 120 -3.95 6.63 12.11
N TYR A 121 -3.17 7.45 12.82
CA TYR A 121 -2.40 7.03 13.99
C TYR A 121 -3.30 6.45 15.09
N ASN A 122 -4.34 7.18 15.51
CA ASN A 122 -5.24 6.73 16.57
C ASN A 122 -5.93 5.40 16.18
N SER A 123 -6.36 5.26 14.92
CA SER A 123 -7.02 4.05 14.45
C SER A 123 -6.08 2.84 14.41
N LEU A 124 -4.83 3.02 14.01
CA LEU A 124 -3.81 1.97 14.06
C LEU A 124 -3.45 1.58 15.50
N LEU A 125 -3.36 2.57 16.40
CA LEU A 125 -3.12 2.33 17.83
C LEU A 125 -4.27 1.55 18.46
N ASP A 126 -5.51 1.92 18.17
CA ASP A 126 -6.69 1.21 18.64
C ASP A 126 -6.74 -0.22 18.08
N ALA A 127 -6.48 -0.39 16.78
CA ALA A 127 -6.41 -1.71 16.15
C ALA A 127 -5.31 -2.59 16.77
N PHE A 128 -4.15 -2.02 17.10
CA PHE A 128 -3.09 -2.71 17.83
C PHE A 128 -3.54 -3.13 19.22
N ASN A 129 -4.14 -2.21 19.99
CA ASN A 129 -4.65 -2.49 21.34
C ASN A 129 -5.75 -3.56 21.35
N ARG A 130 -6.51 -3.70 20.25
CA ARG A 130 -7.53 -4.74 20.06
C ARG A 130 -6.98 -6.06 19.49
N GLY A 131 -5.70 -6.12 19.13
CA GLY A 131 -5.07 -7.30 18.53
C GLY A 131 -5.40 -7.51 17.04
N GLU A 132 -6.02 -6.53 16.37
CA GLU A 132 -6.26 -6.55 14.92
C GLU A 132 -4.97 -6.28 14.12
N VAL A 133 -4.00 -5.60 14.75
CA VAL A 133 -2.64 -5.41 14.27
C VAL A 133 -1.70 -6.04 15.29
N SER A 134 -0.88 -7.00 14.88
CA SER A 134 0.06 -7.67 15.79
C SER A 134 1.36 -6.89 15.97
N GLU A 135 2.06 -7.14 17.08
CA GLU A 135 3.38 -6.57 17.34
C GLU A 135 4.41 -7.03 16.31
N GLU A 136 4.36 -8.29 15.87
CA GLU A 136 5.22 -8.80 14.80
C GLU A 136 5.02 -8.00 13.51
N ARG A 137 3.76 -7.71 13.13
CA ARG A 137 3.46 -6.92 11.94
C ARG A 137 4.04 -5.51 12.04
N VAL A 138 3.96 -4.88 13.21
CA VAL A 138 4.57 -3.57 13.48
C VAL A 138 6.10 -3.64 13.36
N ASN A 139 6.71 -4.62 14.02
CA ASN A 139 8.16 -4.81 14.04
C ASN A 139 8.72 -5.03 12.63
N GLU A 140 8.03 -5.81 11.79
CA GLU A 140 8.41 -6.01 10.39
C GLU A 140 8.41 -4.71 9.58
N SER A 141 7.34 -3.90 9.68
CA SER A 141 7.27 -2.60 9.00
C SER A 141 8.39 -1.68 9.45
N VAL A 142 8.53 -1.52 10.78
CA VAL A 142 9.51 -0.61 11.38
C VAL A 142 10.93 -1.04 11.02
N TYR A 143 11.22 -2.34 11.02
CA TYR A 143 12.53 -2.86 10.61
C TYR A 143 12.87 -2.47 9.16
N ARG A 144 11.94 -2.62 8.21
CA ARG A 144 12.17 -2.21 6.81
C ARG A 144 12.44 -0.70 6.69
N ILE A 145 11.67 0.11 7.42
CA ILE A 145 11.81 1.56 7.43
C ILE A 145 13.16 1.99 8.04
N LEU A 146 13.55 1.42 9.18
CA LEU A 146 14.81 1.74 9.83
C LEU A 146 16.00 1.30 8.98
N LYS A 147 15.97 0.09 8.41
CA LYS A 147 17.00 -0.38 7.47
C LYS A 147 17.16 0.56 6.27
N LEU A 148 16.07 1.10 5.75
CA LEU A 148 16.12 2.08 4.67
C LEU A 148 16.73 3.41 5.14
N LYS A 149 16.31 3.93 6.29
CA LYS A 149 16.88 5.16 6.86
C LYS A 149 18.38 5.02 7.16
N GLU A 150 18.81 3.87 7.68
CA GLU A 150 20.21 3.55 7.95
C GLU A 150 21.04 3.61 6.67
N ARG A 151 20.57 2.97 5.59
CA ARG A 151 21.23 2.98 4.28
C ARG A 151 21.55 4.39 3.78
N TYR A 152 20.67 5.35 4.07
CA TYR A 152 20.81 6.75 3.63
C TYR A 152 21.42 7.68 4.69
N GLY A 153 21.86 7.16 5.84
CA GLY A 153 22.45 7.98 6.91
C GLY A 153 21.45 8.94 7.56
N ILE A 154 20.15 8.60 7.54
CA ILE A 154 19.07 9.42 8.13
C ILE A 154 18.82 9.01 9.60
N ILE A 155 19.35 7.87 10.04
CA ILE A 155 19.40 7.49 11.45
C ILE A 155 20.64 8.15 12.08
N GLY A 156 20.41 9.05 13.03
CA GLY A 156 21.41 9.70 13.87
C GLY A 156 20.89 9.89 15.28
#